data_AF-E1YLR2-F1
#
_entry.id   AF-E1YLR2-F1
#
_cell.length_a   1.000
_cell.length_b   1.000
_cell.length_c   1.000
_cell.angle_alpha   90.00
_cell.angle_beta   90.00
_cell.angle_gamma   90.00
#
_symmetry.space_group_name_H-M   'P 1'
#
loop_
_entity.id
_entity.type
_entity.pdbx_description
1 polymer ?
#
loop_
_entity_poly.entity_id
_entity_poly.type
_entity_poly.pdbx_seq_one_letter_code
_entity_poly.pdbx_strand_id
1 'polypeptide(L)' 'MQSALDLASSGYYVYLLEKSSAIGGLMSQLDKTFPTNDCAM' A
#
# COMPACT_ATOMS: atom_id res chain seq x y z
N MET A 1 0.95 -2.17 3.18
CA MET A 1 1.40 -2.86 1.96
C MET A 1 2.88 -3.27 2.04
N GLN A 2 3.76 -2.42 2.61
CA GLN A 2 5.20 -2.72 2.78
C GLN A 2 5.52 -4.14 3.27
N SER A 3 4.82 -4.64 4.29
CA SER A 3 5.13 -5.96 4.87
C SER A 3 5.09 -7.12 3.85
N ALA A 4 4.16 -7.08 2.88
CA ALA A 4 4.10 -8.09 1.83
C ALA A 4 5.22 -7.91 0.79
N LEU A 5 5.61 -6.66 0.50
CA LEU A 5 6.71 -6.33 -0.41
C LEU A 5 8.07 -6.72 0.17
N ASP A 6 8.26 -6.56 1.48
CA ASP A 6 9.50 -6.94 2.16
C ASP A 6 9.69 -8.47 2.19
N LEU A 7 8.59 -9.20 2.41
CA LEU A 7 8.57 -10.66 2.36
C LEU A 7 8.79 -11.19 0.94
N ALA A 8 8.19 -10.55 -0.07
CA ALA A 8 8.40 -10.90 -1.47
C ALA A 8 9.85 -10.64 -1.91
N SER A 9 10.42 -9.52 -1.47
CA SER A 9 11.83 -9.17 -1.75
C SER A 9 12.82 -10.11 -1.08
N SER A 10 12.42 -10.72 0.04
CA SER A 10 13.20 -11.75 0.74
C SER A 10 13.11 -13.14 0.09
N GLY A 11 12.41 -13.28 -1.04
CA GLY A 11 12.32 -14.53 -1.81
C GLY A 11 11.18 -15.46 -1.38
N TYR A 12 10.28 -15.00 -0.51
CA TYR A 12 9.11 -15.78 -0.10
C TYR A 12 7.93 -15.53 -1.04
N TYR A 13 7.20 -16.60 -1.35
CA TYR A 13 5.92 -16.48 -2.04
C TYR A 13 4.87 -15.96 -1.06
N VAL A 14 4.33 -14.76 -1.34
CA VAL A 14 3.37 -14.07 -0.49
C VAL A 14 2.10 -13.80 -1.28
N TYR A 15 0.96 -14.02 -0.64
CA TYR A 15 -0.35 -13.66 -1.17
C TYR A 15 -0.85 -12.42 -0.43
N LEU A 16 -1.13 -11.34 -1.18
CA LEU A 16 -1.76 -10.14 -0.66
C LEU A 16 -3.26 -10.21 -0.95
N LEU A 17 -4.07 -10.39 0.09
CA LEU A 17 -5.53 -10.35 0.00
C LEU A 17 -6.03 -9.01 0.51
N GLU A 18 -6.79 -8.30 -0.32
CA GLU A 18 -7.48 -7.07 0.05
C GLU A 18 -8.99 -7.26 -0.08
N LYS A 19 -9.76 -6.69 0.86
CA LYS A 19 -11.22 -6.78 0.90
C LYS A 19 -11.88 -5.84 -0.12
N SER A 20 -11.28 -4.69 -0.40
CA SER A 20 -11.74 -3.71 -1.38
C SER A 20 -11.24 -4.03 -2.79
N SER A 21 -11.90 -3.45 -3.79
CA SER A 21 -11.52 -3.59 -5.20
C SER A 21 -10.23 -2.87 -5.57
N ALA A 22 -9.66 -2.07 -4.66
CA ALA A 22 -8.44 -1.30 -4.88
C ALA A 22 -7.49 -1.43 -3.68
N ILE A 23 -6.21 -1.59 -3.97
CA ILE A 23 -5.15 -1.69 -2.96
C ILE A 23 -4.69 -0.27 -2.61
N GLY A 24 -4.61 0.06 -1.32
CA GLY A 24 -4.16 1.39 -0.85
C GLY A 24 -4.95 1.94 0.34
N GLY A 25 -6.12 1.36 0.64
CA GLY A 25 -6.87 1.62 1.88
C GLY A 25 -7.24 3.09 2.05
N LEU A 26 -7.15 3.60 3.29
CA LEU A 26 -7.47 5.00 3.60
C LEU A 26 -6.54 5.99 2.89
N MET A 27 -5.31 5.57 2.56
CA MET A 27 -4.33 6.44 1.91
C MET A 27 -4.78 6.85 0.52
N SER A 28 -5.41 5.96 -0.26
CA SER A 28 -5.97 6.29 -1.57
C SER A 28 -7.20 7.21 -1.51
N GLN A 29 -7.78 7.44 -0.33
CA GLN A 29 -8.86 8.41 -0.14
C GLN A 29 -8.36 9.78 0.32
N LEU A 30 -7.06 9.91 0.64
CA LEU A 30 -6.47 11.16 1.09
C LEU A 30 -5.88 11.89 -0.12
N ASP A 31 -6.37 13.08 -0.43
CA ASP A 31 -5.87 13.86 -1.57
C ASP A 31 -4.39 14.30 -1.39
N LYS A 32 -3.97 14.52 -0.13
CA LYS A 32 -2.62 14.99 0.21
C LYS A 32 -2.13 14.35 1.49
N THR A 33 -0.88 13.89 1.48
CA THR A 33 -0.20 13.33 2.66
C THR A 33 0.71 14.39 3.29
N PHE A 34 0.40 14.81 4.52
CA PHE A 34 1.30 15.69 5.28
C PHE A 34 2.55 14.89 5.71
N PRO A 35 3.77 15.45 5.74
CA PRO A 35 4.17 16.87 5.58
C PRO A 35 4.67 17.28 4.18
N THR A 36 4.82 16.34 3.24
CA THR A 36 5.33 16.64 1.88
C THR A 36 4.25 17.13 0.92
N ASN A 37 2.96 16.97 1.28
CA ASN A 37 1.82 17.40 0.48
C ASN A 37 1.76 16.70 -0.90
N ASP A 38 2.38 15.53 -1.00
CA ASP A 38 2.35 14.70 -2.19
C ASP A 38 0.97 14.07 -2.36
N CYS A 39 0.56 13.95 -3.63
CA CYS A 39 -0.67 13.29 -4.03
C CYS A 39 -0.62 11.84 -3.55
N ALA A 40 -1.59 11.40 -2.75
CA ALA A 40 -1.64 10.00 -2.35
C ALA A 40 -2.08 9.19 -3.57
N MET A 41 -1.15 8.41 -4.11
CA MET A 41 -1.40 7.44 -5.18
C MET A 41 -1.54 6.05 -4.59
#